data_AF-A0A150PS10-F1
#
_entry.id   AF-A0A150PS10-F1
#
_cell.length_a   1.000
_cell.length_b   1.000
_cell.length_c   1.000
_cell.angle_alpha   90.00
_cell.angle_beta   90.00
_cell.angle_gamma   90.00
#
_symmetry.space_group_name_H-M   'P 1'
#
loop_
_entity.id
_entity.type
_entity.pdbx_description
1 polymer ?
#
loop_
_entity_poly.entity_id
_entity_poly.type
_entity_poly.pdbx_seq_one_letter_code
_entity_poly.pdbx_strand_id
1 'polypeptide(L)'
;MSISLKAANTHRNAPAVLCCRAPKGAVIGAVHLEDPSVFPELEGSGLLSIPAGALTIGQVLGATLKETTDALTPLTAALVEDFPGSAACSAARLEPAAPPGRVVRTLTHRSYHVSQVAIAGATSFEDGQLTVRESLRRESLKADPLVKKVEMDVITPDGRHVFSNTIMDVIPVATKVEGKLGEGVTHVMDGVVFILTGVDEDGIQLHEFGASEGYLDEKICFGRPGCPDPGDLMVRVNVVIQAGTGMERRGPYAAHKACDAIMQDVREALKRAPTSGCMGVKTCTYGDMKKPGRPRVVLVKEIMGQGAMHEKLLLPAEPAGVEGGRRNIDVGNVPVVLSPNEVRDGGIHALTCVGPATKESTRHYFREPLLRLMAEDEEIGLVGVVFIGSPQVNDEKSFVSARLGALVEALDVDGAIVTTEGFGNNHIDFAESIEQIGARGVSVVGVSFSACQGQLVVGNRTMDAMIELNKNPEGRESEILGESTLCLEDARRALLMLKTKMAGIPIEPANRRWTQSVIDANQRLVR
;
A
#
# COMPACT_ATOMS: atom_id res chain seq x y z
N MET A 1 -18.03 -37.08 -5.91
CA MET A 1 -16.79 -36.32 -5.59
C MET A 1 -17.23 -35.11 -4.79
N SER A 2 -16.60 -34.75 -3.69
CA SER A 2 -17.12 -33.64 -2.88
C SER A 2 -17.04 -32.30 -3.64
N ILE A 3 -18.07 -31.47 -3.51
CA ILE A 3 -18.11 -30.13 -4.09
C ILE A 3 -17.04 -29.22 -3.44
N SER A 4 -16.43 -28.32 -4.23
CA SER A 4 -15.52 -27.30 -3.69
C SER A 4 -16.27 -26.24 -2.87
N LEU A 5 -15.60 -25.60 -1.90
CA LEU A 5 -16.23 -24.52 -1.10
C LEU A 5 -16.73 -23.35 -1.96
N LYS A 6 -15.99 -23.01 -3.03
CA LYS A 6 -16.40 -21.98 -4.00
C LYS A 6 -17.70 -22.39 -4.72
N ALA A 7 -17.77 -23.61 -5.21
CA ALA A 7 -18.96 -24.13 -5.89
C ALA A 7 -20.16 -24.30 -4.94
N ALA A 8 -19.94 -24.74 -3.70
CA ALA A 8 -20.99 -24.82 -2.68
C ALA A 8 -21.64 -23.46 -2.40
N ASN A 9 -20.84 -22.38 -2.40
CA ASN A 9 -21.35 -21.01 -2.26
C ASN A 9 -22.13 -20.52 -3.49
N THR A 10 -21.74 -20.95 -4.70
CA THR A 10 -22.49 -20.65 -5.94
C THR A 10 -23.82 -21.42 -6.02
N HIS A 11 -23.86 -22.66 -5.54
CA HIS A 11 -25.02 -23.55 -5.61
C HIS A 11 -25.83 -23.63 -4.31
N ARG A 12 -25.86 -22.57 -3.50
CA ARG A 12 -26.52 -22.56 -2.19
C ARG A 12 -28.00 -22.95 -2.19
N ASN A 13 -28.70 -22.76 -3.30
CA ASN A 13 -30.12 -23.09 -3.43
C ASN A 13 -30.37 -24.51 -3.99
N ALA A 14 -29.32 -25.25 -4.35
CA ALA A 14 -29.44 -26.62 -4.83
C ALA A 14 -29.67 -27.58 -3.65
N PRO A 15 -30.30 -28.76 -3.89
CA PRO A 15 -30.48 -29.78 -2.86
C PRO A 15 -29.15 -30.24 -2.28
N ALA A 16 -29.11 -30.47 -0.97
CA ALA A 16 -27.96 -31.02 -0.29
C ALA A 16 -28.01 -32.56 -0.31
N VAL A 17 -27.01 -33.18 -0.93
CA VAL A 17 -26.86 -34.63 -1.01
C VAL A 17 -25.47 -35.01 -0.52
N LEU A 18 -25.35 -36.03 0.33
CA LEU A 18 -24.04 -36.47 0.80
C LEU A 18 -23.23 -37.12 -0.33
N CYS A 19 -21.96 -36.75 -0.48
CA CYS A 19 -21.06 -37.39 -1.44
C CYS A 19 -20.41 -38.67 -0.90
N CYS A 20 -20.37 -38.82 0.43
CA CYS A 20 -19.76 -39.94 1.12
C CYS A 20 -20.53 -40.24 2.41
N ARG A 21 -20.32 -41.44 2.98
CA ARG A 21 -20.88 -41.78 4.29
C ARG A 21 -20.30 -40.86 5.36
N ALA A 22 -21.17 -40.22 6.13
CA ALA A 22 -20.79 -39.30 7.19
C ALA A 22 -21.29 -39.79 8.56
N PRO A 23 -20.45 -39.77 9.62
CA PRO A 23 -20.84 -40.25 10.94
C PRO A 23 -21.78 -39.28 11.65
N LYS A 24 -22.57 -39.82 12.59
CA LYS A 24 -23.36 -39.03 13.55
C LYS A 24 -22.48 -37.97 14.23
N GLY A 25 -22.99 -36.75 14.34
CA GLY A 25 -22.29 -35.61 14.94
C GLY A 25 -21.32 -34.89 13.98
N ALA A 26 -21.20 -35.32 12.73
CA ALA A 26 -20.39 -34.59 11.75
C ALA A 26 -21.03 -33.23 11.42
N VAL A 27 -20.20 -32.18 11.44
CA VAL A 27 -20.58 -30.84 10.97
C VAL A 27 -20.47 -30.81 9.44
N ILE A 28 -21.58 -30.53 8.77
CA ILE A 28 -21.68 -30.57 7.32
C ILE A 28 -20.94 -29.39 6.70
N GLY A 29 -20.04 -29.71 5.78
CA GLY A 29 -19.23 -28.76 5.03
C GLY A 29 -19.18 -29.17 3.56
N ALA A 30 -18.54 -28.38 2.71
CA ALA A 30 -18.47 -28.67 1.26
C ALA A 30 -17.89 -30.07 0.97
N VAL A 31 -16.92 -30.53 1.78
CA VAL A 31 -16.33 -31.87 1.69
C VAL A 31 -17.33 -33.02 1.89
N HIS A 32 -18.48 -32.76 2.49
CA HIS A 32 -19.52 -33.76 2.74
C HIS A 32 -20.58 -33.80 1.63
N LEU A 33 -20.63 -32.79 0.75
CA LEU A 33 -21.73 -32.61 -0.20
C LEU A 33 -21.32 -32.97 -1.64
N GLU A 34 -22.24 -33.57 -2.37
CA GLU A 34 -22.08 -33.91 -3.79
C GLU A 34 -22.33 -32.68 -4.68
N ASP A 35 -21.69 -32.64 -5.85
CA ASP A 35 -21.84 -31.54 -6.80
C ASP A 35 -23.22 -31.61 -7.51
N PRO A 36 -24.07 -30.58 -7.44
CA PRO A 36 -25.38 -30.59 -8.08
C PRO A 36 -25.35 -30.78 -9.60
N SER A 37 -24.22 -30.50 -10.26
CA SER A 37 -24.07 -30.73 -11.69
C SER A 37 -24.18 -32.20 -12.10
N VAL A 38 -23.93 -33.14 -11.18
CA VAL A 38 -24.06 -34.59 -11.44
C VAL A 38 -25.45 -35.15 -11.14
N PHE A 39 -26.35 -34.38 -10.52
CA PHE A 39 -27.66 -34.87 -10.10
C PHE A 39 -28.54 -35.36 -11.27
N PRO A 40 -28.61 -34.68 -12.44
CA PRO A 40 -29.44 -35.15 -13.55
C PRO A 40 -29.04 -36.56 -14.04
N GLU A 41 -27.75 -36.89 -14.02
CA GLU A 41 -27.25 -38.22 -14.39
C GLU A 41 -27.56 -39.27 -13.31
N LEU A 42 -27.42 -38.90 -12.04
CA LEU A 42 -27.72 -39.79 -10.91
C LEU A 42 -29.23 -40.08 -10.76
N GLU A 43 -30.09 -39.10 -11.03
CA GLU A 43 -31.55 -39.30 -11.08
C GLU A 43 -31.94 -40.12 -12.31
N GLY A 44 -31.33 -39.85 -13.47
CA GLY A 44 -31.57 -40.61 -14.71
C GLY A 44 -31.14 -42.09 -14.65
N SER A 45 -30.15 -42.41 -13.82
CA SER A 45 -29.70 -43.78 -13.55
C SER A 45 -30.46 -44.48 -12.40
N GLY A 46 -31.34 -43.76 -11.70
CA GLY A 46 -32.10 -44.27 -10.55
C GLY A 46 -31.28 -44.42 -9.26
N LEU A 47 -30.06 -43.88 -9.21
CA LEU A 47 -29.18 -43.91 -8.03
C LEU A 47 -29.48 -42.79 -7.03
N LEU A 48 -30.21 -41.75 -7.44
CA LEU A 48 -30.60 -40.62 -6.60
C LEU A 48 -32.07 -40.29 -6.81
N SER A 49 -32.76 -39.97 -5.72
CA SER A 49 -34.13 -39.45 -5.74
C SER A 49 -34.24 -38.33 -4.71
N ILE A 50 -34.40 -37.10 -5.17
CA ILE A 50 -34.43 -35.93 -4.28
C ILE A 50 -35.88 -35.63 -3.86
N PRO A 51 -36.25 -35.78 -2.58
CA PRO A 51 -37.60 -35.51 -2.12
C PRO A 51 -37.90 -34.00 -2.08
N ALA A 52 -39.18 -33.61 -2.19
CA ALA A 52 -39.61 -32.20 -2.12
C ALA A 52 -39.27 -31.50 -0.78
N GLY A 53 -38.97 -32.26 0.27
CA GLY A 53 -38.53 -31.76 1.57
C GLY A 53 -37.01 -31.78 1.80
N ALA A 54 -36.21 -31.97 0.74
CA ALA A 54 -34.76 -31.88 0.83
C ALA A 54 -34.32 -30.45 1.18
N LEU A 55 -33.39 -30.34 2.12
CA LEU A 55 -32.75 -29.09 2.48
C LEU A 55 -31.76 -28.68 1.40
N THR A 56 -31.50 -27.38 1.29
CA THR A 56 -30.51 -26.86 0.34
C THR A 56 -29.10 -26.88 0.93
N ILE A 57 -28.09 -26.81 0.05
CA ILE A 57 -26.68 -26.67 0.45
C ILE A 57 -26.49 -25.51 1.43
N GLY A 58 -27.13 -24.36 1.14
CA GLY A 58 -27.06 -23.18 2.00
C GLY A 58 -27.67 -23.39 3.38
N GLN A 59 -28.68 -24.26 3.51
CA GLN A 59 -29.30 -24.59 4.79
C GLN A 59 -28.42 -25.54 5.61
N VAL A 60 -27.80 -26.54 4.99
CA VAL A 60 -27.08 -27.56 5.75
C VAL A 60 -25.62 -27.22 6.05
N LEU A 61 -25.03 -26.20 5.42
CA LEU A 61 -23.65 -25.81 5.72
C LEU A 61 -23.52 -25.33 7.18
N GLY A 62 -22.73 -26.04 7.97
CA GLY A 62 -22.58 -25.83 9.41
C GLY A 62 -23.58 -26.61 10.27
N ALA A 63 -24.56 -27.29 9.66
CA ALA A 63 -25.51 -28.14 10.38
C ALA A 63 -24.86 -29.44 10.84
N THR A 64 -25.41 -30.04 11.90
CA THR A 64 -24.88 -31.28 12.50
C THR A 64 -25.74 -32.47 12.11
N LEU A 65 -25.12 -33.60 11.72
CA LEU A 65 -25.84 -34.85 11.44
C LEU A 65 -26.33 -35.55 12.71
N LYS A 66 -27.64 -35.86 12.77
CA LYS A 66 -28.28 -36.54 13.91
C LYS A 66 -27.98 -38.05 13.99
N GLU A 67 -27.65 -38.65 12.86
CA GLU A 67 -27.29 -40.07 12.74
C GLU A 67 -26.23 -40.30 11.65
N THR A 68 -25.68 -41.52 11.59
CA THR A 68 -24.71 -41.88 10.55
C THR A 68 -25.46 -42.15 9.26
N THR A 69 -25.11 -41.45 8.19
CA THR A 69 -25.86 -41.44 6.94
C THR A 69 -24.95 -41.79 5.76
N ASP A 70 -25.42 -42.67 4.88
CA ASP A 70 -24.66 -43.12 3.72
C ASP A 70 -24.62 -42.08 2.59
N ALA A 71 -23.70 -42.29 1.63
CA ALA A 71 -23.56 -41.45 0.44
C ALA A 71 -24.85 -41.45 -0.40
N LEU A 72 -25.00 -40.44 -1.26
CA LEU A 72 -26.16 -40.21 -2.13
C LEU A 72 -27.48 -40.03 -1.38
N THR A 73 -27.43 -39.74 -0.08
CA THR A 73 -28.62 -39.44 0.71
C THR A 73 -28.93 -37.95 0.68
N PRO A 74 -30.12 -37.52 0.20
CA PRO A 74 -30.58 -36.15 0.34
C PRO A 74 -30.83 -35.79 1.80
N LEU A 75 -30.28 -34.68 2.26
CA LEU A 75 -30.42 -34.23 3.63
C LEU A 75 -31.80 -33.57 3.83
N THR A 76 -32.48 -33.96 4.90
CA THR A 76 -33.79 -33.42 5.30
C THR A 76 -33.74 -32.96 6.75
N ALA A 77 -34.74 -32.19 7.21
CA ALA A 77 -34.83 -31.74 8.60
C ALA A 77 -34.82 -32.87 9.65
N ALA A 78 -35.15 -34.10 9.26
CA ALA A 78 -35.09 -35.27 10.12
C ALA A 78 -33.64 -35.72 10.40
N LEU A 79 -32.72 -35.48 9.47
CA LEU A 79 -31.34 -35.98 9.50
C LEU A 79 -30.33 -34.98 10.07
N VAL A 80 -30.69 -33.69 10.14
CA VAL A 80 -29.79 -32.63 10.60
C VAL A 80 -30.40 -31.76 11.69
N GLU A 81 -29.55 -31.23 12.56
CA GLU A 81 -29.82 -30.17 13.54
C GLU A 81 -28.96 -28.94 13.27
N ASP A 82 -29.21 -27.84 13.98
CA ASP A 82 -28.45 -26.58 13.87
C ASP A 82 -28.46 -25.91 12.47
N PHE A 83 -29.49 -26.15 11.66
CA PHE A 83 -29.67 -25.53 10.35
C PHE A 83 -30.65 -24.34 10.38
N PRO A 84 -30.52 -23.35 9.46
CA PRO A 84 -31.41 -22.20 9.37
C PRO A 84 -32.85 -22.64 9.07
N GLY A 85 -33.76 -22.44 10.04
CA GLY A 85 -35.17 -22.82 9.95
C GLY A 85 -35.66 -23.80 11.03
N SER A 86 -34.78 -24.37 11.85
CA SER A 86 -35.20 -25.10 13.05
C SER A 86 -35.59 -24.11 14.16
N ALA A 87 -36.73 -24.35 14.83
CA ALA A 87 -37.39 -23.40 15.74
C ALA A 87 -36.66 -23.12 17.07
N ALA A 88 -35.33 -23.29 17.12
CA ALA A 88 -34.49 -23.02 18.27
C ALA A 88 -33.18 -22.34 17.86
N CYS A 89 -33.28 -21.18 17.20
CA CYS A 89 -32.19 -20.20 17.24
C CYS A 89 -32.81 -18.81 17.04
N SER A 90 -32.67 -17.96 18.07
CA SER A 90 -33.08 -16.57 18.02
C SER A 90 -32.49 -15.89 16.80
N ALA A 91 -33.34 -15.19 16.06
CA ALA A 91 -33.01 -14.46 14.85
C ALA A 91 -31.71 -13.65 14.97
N ALA A 92 -30.62 -14.18 14.42
CA ALA A 92 -29.65 -13.32 13.76
C ALA A 92 -30.39 -12.73 12.57
N ARG A 93 -30.80 -11.47 12.72
CA ARG A 93 -31.34 -10.64 11.65
C ARG A 93 -30.44 -10.85 10.44
N LEU A 94 -30.96 -11.42 9.36
CA LEU A 94 -30.31 -11.32 8.05
C LEU A 94 -30.15 -9.82 7.80
N GLU A 95 -28.94 -9.31 7.95
CA GLU A 95 -28.66 -7.92 7.65
C GLU A 95 -29.09 -7.68 6.20
N PRO A 96 -29.86 -6.61 5.92
CA PRO A 96 -30.23 -6.30 4.55
C PRO A 96 -28.95 -6.23 3.71
N ALA A 97 -29.01 -6.78 2.49
CA ALA A 97 -27.91 -6.69 1.55
C ALA A 97 -27.40 -5.24 1.52
N ALA A 98 -26.11 -5.07 1.83
CA ALA A 98 -25.49 -3.77 1.93
C ALA A 98 -25.82 -2.92 0.68
N PRO A 99 -26.20 -1.63 0.84
CA PRO A 99 -26.54 -0.78 -0.29
C PRO A 99 -25.43 -0.80 -1.35
N PRO A 100 -25.77 -0.73 -2.66
CA PRO A 100 -24.75 -0.67 -3.70
C PRO A 100 -23.80 0.49 -3.43
N GLY A 101 -22.50 0.23 -3.55
CA GLY A 101 -21.47 1.24 -3.33
C GLY A 101 -21.64 2.43 -4.29
N ARG A 102 -21.23 3.62 -3.83
CA ARG A 102 -21.28 4.85 -4.62
C ARG A 102 -19.88 5.34 -4.95
N VAL A 103 -19.61 5.56 -6.23
CA VAL A 103 -18.41 6.28 -6.70
C VAL A 103 -18.56 7.75 -6.31
N VAL A 104 -17.61 8.30 -5.54
CA VAL A 104 -17.62 9.72 -5.16
C VAL A 104 -16.92 10.57 -6.22
N ARG A 105 -15.81 10.06 -6.75
CA ARG A 105 -15.01 10.68 -7.81
C ARG A 105 -14.20 9.60 -8.53
N THR A 106 -13.68 9.97 -9.68
CA THR A 106 -12.94 9.07 -10.56
C THR A 106 -11.63 9.71 -10.96
N LEU A 107 -10.55 8.94 -10.88
CA LEU A 107 -9.23 9.27 -11.38
C LEU A 107 -8.88 8.36 -12.55
N THR A 108 -8.39 8.90 -13.64
CA THR A 108 -7.89 8.13 -14.79
C THR A 108 -6.42 8.41 -15.02
N HIS A 109 -5.62 7.35 -14.99
CA HIS A 109 -4.22 7.38 -15.41
C HIS A 109 -4.11 6.94 -16.86
N ARG A 110 -3.42 7.73 -17.68
CA ARG A 110 -2.99 7.36 -19.04
C ARG A 110 -1.48 7.20 -19.02
N SER A 111 -1.02 5.97 -19.17
CA SER A 111 0.38 5.61 -19.00
C SER A 111 1.05 5.50 -20.37
N TYR A 112 2.11 6.27 -20.57
CA TYR A 112 2.88 6.36 -21.81
C TYR A 112 4.21 5.63 -21.61
N HIS A 113 4.41 4.56 -22.37
CA HIS A 113 5.64 3.79 -22.27
C HIS A 113 6.82 4.54 -22.89
N VAL A 114 7.92 4.63 -22.15
CA VAL A 114 9.20 5.17 -22.60
C VAL A 114 10.18 4.01 -22.82
N SER A 115 10.71 3.90 -24.03
CA SER A 115 11.66 2.87 -24.45
C SER A 115 13.07 3.41 -24.63
N GLN A 116 13.22 4.73 -24.80
CA GLN A 116 14.50 5.41 -24.96
C GLN A 116 14.49 6.78 -24.29
N VAL A 117 15.62 7.15 -23.69
CA VAL A 117 15.85 8.49 -23.14
C VAL A 117 17.15 9.06 -23.69
N ALA A 118 17.13 10.32 -24.12
CA ALA A 118 18.31 11.06 -24.54
C ALA A 118 18.38 12.44 -23.86
N ILE A 119 19.60 12.95 -23.67
CA ILE A 119 19.84 14.34 -23.26
C ILE A 119 20.35 15.10 -24.49
N ALA A 120 19.59 16.07 -24.98
CA ALA A 120 19.92 16.80 -26.22
C ALA A 120 19.40 18.25 -26.21
N GLY A 121 19.16 18.85 -27.38
CA GLY A 121 18.88 20.29 -27.50
C GLY A 121 17.50 20.75 -27.03
N ALA A 122 16.47 19.91 -27.10
CA ALA A 122 15.08 20.29 -26.78
C ALA A 122 14.34 19.13 -26.12
N THR A 123 13.44 19.45 -25.17
CA THR A 123 12.63 18.43 -24.51
C THR A 123 11.45 18.06 -25.39
N SER A 124 11.27 16.77 -25.61
CA SER A 124 10.17 16.23 -26.42
C SER A 124 9.84 14.81 -25.99
N PHE A 125 8.65 14.36 -26.34
CA PHE A 125 8.25 12.97 -26.17
C PHE A 125 7.40 12.52 -27.36
N GLU A 126 7.94 11.60 -28.16
CA GLU A 126 7.30 11.06 -29.37
C GLU A 126 7.61 9.57 -29.48
N ASP A 127 6.60 8.74 -29.72
CA ASP A 127 6.72 7.29 -29.97
C ASP A 127 7.64 6.51 -29.01
N GLY A 128 7.57 6.83 -27.72
CA GLY A 128 8.36 6.17 -26.67
C GLY A 128 9.78 6.71 -26.51
N GLN A 129 10.18 7.70 -27.30
CA GLN A 129 11.46 8.41 -27.16
C GLN A 129 11.26 9.69 -26.36
N LEU A 130 11.83 9.74 -25.15
CA LEU A 130 11.91 10.95 -24.33
C LEU A 130 13.25 11.64 -24.58
N THR A 131 13.22 12.90 -24.98
CA THR A 131 14.41 13.77 -24.95
C THR A 131 14.26 14.77 -23.81
N VAL A 132 15.29 14.92 -22.98
CA VAL A 132 15.38 15.96 -21.93
C VAL A 132 16.41 17.00 -22.37
N ARG A 133 16.05 18.28 -22.40
CA ARG A 133 16.99 19.31 -22.88
C ARG A 133 18.16 19.51 -21.92
N GLU A 134 19.37 19.58 -22.47
CA GLU A 134 20.61 19.69 -21.70
C GLU A 134 20.71 21.01 -20.93
N SER A 135 20.14 22.09 -21.47
CA SER A 135 20.21 23.42 -20.85
C SER A 135 19.58 23.48 -19.46
N LEU A 136 18.67 22.54 -19.14
CA LEU A 136 18.03 22.39 -17.84
C LEU A 136 19.04 22.19 -16.70
N ARG A 137 20.22 21.60 -16.95
CA ARG A 137 21.28 21.48 -15.93
C ARG A 137 21.71 22.84 -15.37
N ARG A 138 21.75 23.88 -16.21
CA ARG A 138 22.12 25.24 -15.80
C ARG A 138 20.93 26.06 -15.36
N GLU A 139 19.78 25.85 -15.98
CA GLU A 139 18.55 26.60 -15.65
C GLU A 139 18.00 26.22 -14.28
N SER A 140 18.09 24.94 -13.89
CA SER A 140 17.61 24.45 -12.59
C SER A 140 18.36 25.03 -11.39
N LEU A 141 19.58 25.56 -11.59
CA LEU A 141 20.31 26.33 -10.55
C LEU A 141 19.52 27.54 -10.03
N LYS A 142 18.60 28.06 -10.84
CA LYS A 142 17.74 29.20 -10.45
C LYS A 142 16.59 28.79 -9.54
N ALA A 143 16.33 27.49 -9.36
CA ALA A 143 15.24 27.00 -8.52
C ALA A 143 15.47 27.31 -7.03
N ASP A 144 16.72 27.37 -6.58
CA ASP A 144 17.09 27.76 -5.22
C ASP A 144 18.55 28.22 -5.13
N PRO A 145 18.87 29.30 -4.40
CA PRO A 145 20.25 29.80 -4.24
C PRO A 145 21.21 28.83 -3.53
N LEU A 146 20.71 27.82 -2.82
CA LEU A 146 21.52 26.78 -2.20
C LEU A 146 22.02 25.75 -3.22
N VAL A 147 21.45 25.69 -4.42
CA VAL A 147 21.89 24.76 -5.46
C VAL A 147 23.10 25.34 -6.18
N LYS A 148 24.24 24.64 -6.09
CA LYS A 148 25.54 25.11 -6.59
C LYS A 148 25.94 24.45 -7.89
N LYS A 149 25.55 23.18 -8.07
CA LYS A 149 25.80 22.41 -9.28
C LYS A 149 24.70 21.39 -9.50
N VAL A 150 24.34 21.18 -10.76
CA VAL A 150 23.44 20.09 -11.18
C VAL A 150 24.06 19.35 -12.35
N GLU A 151 24.15 18.04 -12.21
CA GLU A 151 24.56 17.11 -13.25
C GLU A 151 23.38 16.20 -13.59
N MET A 152 23.30 15.77 -14.84
CA MET A 152 22.20 14.95 -15.31
C MET A 152 22.70 13.94 -16.33
N ASP A 153 22.37 12.67 -16.16
CA ASP A 153 22.76 11.57 -17.02
C ASP A 153 21.66 10.51 -17.12
N VAL A 154 21.75 9.66 -18.14
CA VAL A 154 20.79 8.57 -18.39
C VAL A 154 21.50 7.25 -18.12
N ILE A 155 20.90 6.43 -17.28
CA ILE A 155 21.40 5.11 -16.91
C ILE A 155 20.41 4.07 -17.44
N THR A 156 20.92 3.20 -18.31
CA THR A 156 20.17 2.09 -18.91
C THR A 156 20.27 0.85 -18.02
N PRO A 157 19.38 -0.16 -18.19
CA PRO A 157 19.42 -1.39 -17.38
C PRO A 157 20.77 -2.12 -17.38
N ASP A 158 21.50 -2.08 -18.50
CA ASP A 158 22.84 -2.66 -18.69
C ASP A 158 23.98 -1.77 -18.17
N GLY A 159 23.72 -0.49 -17.90
CA GLY A 159 24.69 0.50 -17.43
C GLY A 159 24.65 0.79 -15.93
N ARG A 160 24.04 -0.08 -15.12
CA ARG A 160 23.76 0.19 -13.69
C ARG A 160 24.97 0.09 -12.76
N HIS A 161 26.07 -0.53 -13.19
CA HIS A 161 27.31 -0.53 -12.43
C HIS A 161 28.06 0.81 -12.57
N VAL A 162 27.46 1.85 -12.00
CA VAL A 162 27.95 3.23 -12.02
C VAL A 162 27.87 3.80 -10.61
N PHE A 163 28.94 4.50 -10.20
CA PHE A 163 28.97 5.17 -8.91
C PHE A 163 27.93 6.29 -8.86
N SER A 164 27.26 6.41 -7.72
CA SER A 164 26.32 7.48 -7.41
C SER A 164 26.52 7.98 -5.99
N ASN A 165 26.25 9.27 -5.78
CA ASN A 165 26.01 9.80 -4.44
C ASN A 165 24.71 9.23 -3.87
N THR A 166 24.50 9.42 -2.56
CA THR A 166 23.30 9.01 -1.83
C THR A 166 22.04 9.38 -2.60
N ILE A 167 21.16 8.40 -2.75
CA ILE A 167 19.88 8.54 -3.43
C ILE A 167 18.89 9.20 -2.47
N MET A 168 18.54 10.44 -2.79
CA MET A 168 17.59 11.23 -2.03
C MET A 168 16.15 10.90 -2.38
N ASP A 169 15.86 10.50 -3.64
CA ASP A 169 14.51 10.10 -4.03
C ASP A 169 14.46 9.36 -5.37
N VAL A 170 13.36 8.63 -5.56
CA VAL A 170 12.94 8.04 -6.83
C VAL A 170 11.58 8.61 -7.17
N ILE A 171 11.49 9.35 -8.28
CA ILE A 171 10.32 10.16 -8.61
C ILE A 171 9.70 9.63 -9.92
N PRO A 172 8.41 9.25 -9.92
CA PRO A 172 7.71 8.92 -11.16
C PRO A 172 7.43 10.19 -11.96
N VAL A 173 7.41 10.07 -13.29
CA VAL A 173 7.02 11.21 -14.14
C VAL A 173 5.51 11.15 -14.35
N ALA A 174 4.81 12.12 -13.78
CA ALA A 174 3.37 12.26 -13.93
C ALA A 174 2.97 13.73 -14.02
N THR A 175 1.88 14.01 -14.74
CA THR A 175 1.36 15.37 -14.90
C THR A 175 -0.16 15.41 -15.03
N LYS A 176 -0.75 16.47 -14.50
CA LYS A 176 -2.18 16.69 -14.59
C LYS A 176 -2.58 17.32 -15.92
N VAL A 177 -3.56 16.72 -16.60
CA VAL A 177 -4.12 17.27 -17.86
C VAL A 177 -5.59 17.67 -17.73
N GLU A 178 -6.31 17.10 -16.77
CA GLU A 178 -7.71 17.44 -16.49
C GLU A 178 -8.02 17.24 -15.01
N GLY A 179 -8.71 18.19 -14.39
CA GLY A 179 -9.11 18.11 -12.98
C GLY A 179 -7.99 18.49 -12.01
N LYS A 180 -8.12 18.04 -10.76
CA LYS A 180 -7.15 18.26 -9.66
C LYS A 180 -6.70 16.92 -9.08
N LEU A 181 -5.69 16.91 -8.21
CA LEU A 181 -5.23 15.67 -7.60
C LEU A 181 -6.39 14.82 -7.07
N GLY A 182 -6.39 13.54 -7.46
CA GLY A 182 -7.39 12.54 -7.08
C GLY A 182 -8.66 12.47 -7.96
N GLU A 183 -8.80 13.33 -8.97
CA GLU A 183 -9.92 13.26 -9.93
C GLU A 183 -9.54 13.72 -11.34
N GLY A 184 -10.29 13.33 -12.36
CA GLY A 184 -9.99 13.71 -13.75
C GLY A 184 -8.91 12.81 -14.37
N VAL A 185 -7.98 13.40 -15.12
CA VAL A 185 -7.01 12.67 -15.93
C VAL A 185 -5.58 13.10 -15.64
N THR A 186 -4.73 12.11 -15.40
CA THR A 186 -3.29 12.25 -15.19
C THR A 186 -2.55 11.44 -16.23
N HIS A 187 -1.59 12.05 -16.90
CA HIS A 187 -0.65 11.35 -17.76
C HIS A 187 0.54 10.89 -16.92
N VAL A 188 1.00 9.66 -17.13
CA VAL A 188 2.11 9.03 -16.40
C VAL A 188 3.08 8.45 -17.43
N MET A 189 4.38 8.51 -17.19
CA MET A 189 5.35 7.74 -17.99
C MET A 189 5.71 6.43 -17.29
N ASP A 190 5.67 5.33 -18.04
CA ASP A 190 6.13 4.01 -17.61
C ASP A 190 7.48 3.69 -18.26
N GLY A 191 8.34 2.94 -17.57
CA GLY A 191 9.67 2.56 -18.09
C GLY A 191 10.75 3.62 -17.90
N VAL A 192 10.44 4.74 -17.25
CA VAL A 192 11.41 5.79 -16.90
C VAL A 192 11.13 6.35 -15.50
N VAL A 193 12.18 6.68 -14.76
CA VAL A 193 12.10 7.47 -13.52
C VAL A 193 13.22 8.47 -13.38
N PHE A 194 12.97 9.50 -12.55
CA PHE A 194 14.00 10.41 -12.10
C PHE A 194 14.61 9.90 -10.79
N ILE A 195 15.93 9.86 -10.72
CA ILE A 195 16.69 9.51 -9.52
C ILE A 195 17.39 10.78 -9.05
N LEU A 196 16.97 11.30 -7.89
CA LEU A 196 17.63 12.45 -7.27
C LEU A 196 18.73 11.94 -6.35
N THR A 197 19.93 12.48 -6.52
CA THR A 197 21.11 12.19 -5.69
C THR A 197 21.77 13.48 -5.29
N GLY A 198 22.52 13.50 -4.19
CA GLY A 198 23.19 14.74 -3.82
C GLY A 198 24.20 14.68 -2.68
N VAL A 199 25.01 15.73 -2.66
CA VAL A 199 26.06 16.05 -1.68
C VAL A 199 26.04 17.56 -1.42
N ASP A 200 26.74 18.02 -0.39
CA ASP A 200 27.10 19.44 -0.28
C ASP A 200 28.45 19.77 -0.96
N GLU A 201 28.84 21.05 -0.97
CA GLU A 201 30.09 21.53 -1.57
C GLU A 201 31.36 20.91 -0.95
N ASP A 202 31.28 20.40 0.28
CA ASP A 202 32.38 19.71 0.97
C ASP A 202 32.39 18.20 0.65
N GLY A 203 31.45 17.73 -0.17
CA GLY A 203 31.30 16.32 -0.54
C GLY A 203 30.58 15.47 0.50
N ILE A 204 29.95 16.08 1.51
CA ILE A 204 29.19 15.38 2.53
C ILE A 204 27.88 14.89 1.91
N GLN A 205 27.59 13.60 2.09
CA GLN A 205 26.40 12.95 1.58
C GLN A 205 25.13 13.51 2.26
N LEU A 206 24.05 13.65 1.49
CA LEU A 206 22.78 14.14 2.02
C LEU A 206 21.96 13.01 2.68
N HIS A 207 22.43 12.55 3.85
CA HIS A 207 21.79 11.48 4.64
C HIS A 207 21.83 11.77 6.15
N GLU A 208 21.10 10.97 6.94
CA GLU A 208 21.18 10.98 8.40
C GLU A 208 21.90 9.74 8.96
N PHE A 209 21.21 8.60 9.11
CA PHE A 209 21.74 7.44 9.82
C PHE A 209 22.60 6.52 8.94
N GLY A 210 22.34 6.48 7.63
CA GLY A 210 23.06 5.65 6.67
C GLY A 210 22.93 6.20 5.26
N ALA A 211 23.88 5.86 4.39
CA ALA A 211 24.09 6.55 3.14
C ALA A 211 24.15 5.55 1.98
N SER A 212 23.44 5.83 0.89
CA SER A 212 23.27 4.90 -0.25
C SER A 212 24.24 5.20 -1.39
N GLU A 213 25.30 5.97 -1.15
CA GLU A 213 26.37 6.15 -2.13
C GLU A 213 27.10 4.85 -2.42
N GLY A 214 27.54 4.69 -3.66
CA GLY A 214 28.13 3.46 -4.17
C GLY A 214 27.63 3.14 -5.56
N TYR A 215 27.81 1.89 -5.98
CA TYR A 215 27.31 1.42 -7.27
C TYR A 215 25.79 1.18 -7.21
N LEU A 216 25.04 1.72 -8.19
CA LEU A 216 23.58 1.70 -8.15
C LEU A 216 22.98 0.29 -8.17
N ASP A 217 23.63 -0.66 -8.86
CA ASP A 217 23.25 -2.07 -8.88
C ASP A 217 23.47 -2.80 -7.54
N GLU A 218 24.29 -2.24 -6.66
CA GLU A 218 24.53 -2.73 -5.30
C GLU A 218 23.68 -1.98 -4.24
N LYS A 219 23.35 -0.71 -4.50
CA LYS A 219 22.71 0.20 -3.54
C LYS A 219 21.21 0.40 -3.74
N ILE A 220 20.58 -0.28 -4.70
CA ILE A 220 19.13 -0.23 -4.94
C ILE A 220 18.52 -1.63 -4.93
N CYS A 221 17.44 -1.82 -4.17
CA CYS A 221 16.62 -3.01 -4.27
C CYS A 221 15.59 -2.86 -5.41
N PHE A 222 15.99 -3.18 -6.64
CA PHE A 222 15.15 -3.03 -7.84
C PHE A 222 13.82 -3.80 -7.73
N GLY A 223 12.75 -3.22 -8.28
CA GLY A 223 11.40 -3.79 -8.29
C GLY A 223 10.60 -3.61 -7.00
N ARG A 224 11.17 -2.98 -5.97
CA ARG A 224 10.42 -2.52 -4.79
C ARG A 224 9.48 -1.37 -5.16
N PRO A 225 8.35 -1.16 -4.45
CA PRO A 225 7.37 -0.13 -4.80
C PRO A 225 7.98 1.28 -4.95
N GLY A 226 8.97 1.62 -4.13
CA GLY A 226 9.69 2.88 -4.17
C GLY A 226 10.94 2.92 -5.06
N CYS A 227 11.35 1.81 -5.66
CA CYS A 227 12.60 1.71 -6.41
C CYS A 227 12.36 1.65 -7.93
N PRO A 228 13.39 1.88 -8.75
CA PRO A 228 13.40 1.51 -10.16
C PRO A 228 12.98 0.05 -10.38
N ASP A 229 12.09 -0.20 -11.34
CA ASP A 229 11.80 -1.54 -11.83
C ASP A 229 13.02 -2.06 -12.63
N PRO A 230 13.23 -3.39 -12.74
CA PRO A 230 14.39 -3.95 -13.42
C PRO A 230 14.57 -3.47 -14.88
N GLY A 231 13.49 -3.10 -15.57
CA GLY A 231 13.53 -2.58 -16.94
C GLY A 231 13.56 -1.05 -17.07
N ASP A 232 13.49 -0.30 -15.97
CA ASP A 232 13.41 1.16 -16.05
C ASP A 232 14.71 1.80 -16.53
N LEU A 233 14.55 2.83 -17.38
CA LEU A 233 15.53 3.86 -17.66
C LEU A 233 15.56 4.87 -16.52
N MET A 234 16.74 5.30 -16.10
CA MET A 234 16.89 6.23 -14.98
C MET A 234 17.50 7.53 -15.48
N VAL A 235 16.77 8.64 -15.33
CA VAL A 235 17.33 9.99 -15.48
C VAL A 235 17.86 10.39 -14.12
N ARG A 236 19.17 10.25 -13.91
CA ARG A 236 19.79 10.66 -12.66
C ARG A 236 20.04 12.16 -12.71
N VAL A 237 19.64 12.84 -11.64
CA VAL A 237 19.93 14.24 -11.37
C VAL A 237 20.76 14.28 -10.10
N ASN A 238 22.04 14.61 -10.23
CA ASN A 238 22.96 14.79 -9.11
C ASN A 238 23.05 16.28 -8.76
N VAL A 239 22.77 16.62 -7.51
CA VAL A 239 22.76 18.01 -7.04
C VAL A 239 23.84 18.21 -5.98
N VAL A 240 24.65 19.25 -6.17
CA VAL A 240 25.55 19.78 -5.13
C VAL A 240 24.87 21.00 -4.52
N ILE A 241 24.62 20.95 -3.23
CA ILE A 241 24.07 22.07 -2.46
C ILE A 241 25.15 22.79 -1.66
N GLN A 242 24.83 23.95 -1.11
CA GLN A 242 25.75 24.74 -0.30
C GLN A 242 26.30 23.95 0.89
N ALA A 243 27.61 24.07 1.14
CA ALA A 243 28.27 23.48 2.32
C ALA A 243 27.52 23.78 3.62
N GLY A 244 27.39 22.76 4.48
CA GLY A 244 26.78 22.89 5.80
C GLY A 244 25.25 22.99 5.81
N THR A 245 24.59 22.84 4.67
CA THR A 245 23.12 22.87 4.58
C THR A 245 22.47 21.50 4.42
N GLY A 246 23.26 20.41 4.32
CA GLY A 246 22.75 19.06 4.06
C GLY A 246 21.89 18.45 5.16
N MET A 247 22.14 18.84 6.41
CA MET A 247 21.36 18.41 7.58
C MET A 247 20.24 19.41 7.95
N GLU A 248 19.95 20.38 7.09
CA GLU A 248 18.96 21.43 7.32
C GLU A 248 17.85 21.37 6.28
N ARG A 249 16.59 21.61 6.66
CA ARG A 249 15.39 21.31 5.82
C ARG A 249 15.51 21.97 4.44
N ARG A 250 16.10 23.17 4.42
CA ARG A 250 16.32 23.97 3.21
C ARG A 250 17.26 23.33 2.21
N GLY A 251 18.28 22.56 2.63
CA GLY A 251 19.27 21.96 1.76
C GLY A 251 18.67 20.86 0.88
N PRO A 252 18.17 19.75 1.44
CA PRO A 252 17.48 18.72 0.68
C PRO A 252 16.31 19.29 -0.13
N TYR A 253 15.50 20.18 0.47
CA TYR A 253 14.40 20.82 -0.26
C TYR A 253 14.86 21.60 -1.51
N ALA A 254 16.02 22.27 -1.44
CA ALA A 254 16.61 22.94 -2.61
C ALA A 254 16.99 21.97 -3.73
N ALA A 255 17.57 20.81 -3.39
CA ALA A 255 17.88 19.77 -4.38
C ALA A 255 16.62 19.20 -5.04
N HIS A 256 15.56 18.96 -4.26
CA HIS A 256 14.27 18.53 -4.78
C HIS A 256 13.65 19.57 -5.73
N LYS A 257 13.70 20.87 -5.38
CA LYS A 257 13.23 21.94 -6.28
C LYS A 257 14.00 21.98 -7.60
N ALA A 258 15.32 21.80 -7.57
CA ALA A 258 16.11 21.75 -8.81
C ALA A 258 15.73 20.55 -9.69
N CYS A 259 15.54 19.37 -9.09
CA CYS A 259 15.09 18.18 -9.81
C CYS A 259 13.68 18.38 -10.41
N ASP A 260 12.74 18.91 -9.62
CA ASP A 260 11.37 19.15 -10.06
C ASP A 260 11.29 20.20 -11.19
N ALA A 261 12.17 21.22 -11.18
CA ALA A 261 12.28 22.19 -12.26
C ALA A 261 12.70 21.56 -13.60
N ILE A 262 13.56 20.54 -13.57
CA ILE A 262 13.91 19.75 -14.78
C ILE A 262 12.71 18.92 -15.22
N MET A 263 12.08 18.24 -14.26
CA MET A 263 10.94 17.35 -14.52
C MET A 263 9.72 18.11 -15.05
N GLN A 264 9.52 19.37 -14.66
CA GLN A 264 8.42 20.19 -15.16
C GLN A 264 8.47 20.35 -16.68
N ASP A 265 9.65 20.49 -17.26
CA ASP A 265 9.82 20.58 -18.71
C ASP A 265 9.38 19.28 -19.41
N VAL A 266 9.68 18.13 -18.79
CA VAL A 266 9.22 16.81 -19.24
C VAL A 266 7.69 16.67 -19.09
N ARG A 267 7.12 17.16 -17.99
CA ARG A 267 5.66 17.20 -17.79
C ARG A 267 4.97 18.02 -18.88
N GLU A 268 5.52 19.17 -19.25
CA GLU A 268 4.96 20.00 -20.33
C GLU A 268 5.00 19.31 -21.70
N ALA A 269 6.04 18.52 -21.99
CA ALA A 269 6.05 17.66 -23.17
C ALA A 269 4.98 16.55 -23.09
N LEU A 270 4.85 15.91 -21.92
CA LEU A 270 3.86 14.85 -21.69
C LEU A 270 2.40 15.33 -21.79
N LYS A 271 2.11 16.57 -21.38
CA LYS A 271 0.77 17.19 -21.55
C LYS A 271 0.37 17.29 -23.02
N ARG A 272 1.35 17.49 -23.92
CA ARG A 272 1.14 17.65 -25.36
C ARG A 272 1.15 16.32 -26.13
N ALA A 273 1.53 15.23 -25.47
CA ALA A 273 1.63 13.92 -26.10
C ALA A 273 0.25 13.47 -26.65
N PRO A 274 0.18 12.99 -27.90
CA PRO A 274 -1.10 12.61 -28.49
C PRO A 274 -1.72 11.42 -27.75
N THR A 275 -3.03 11.50 -27.52
CA THR A 275 -3.80 10.45 -26.83
C THR A 275 -4.32 9.38 -27.80
N SER A 276 -4.36 9.68 -29.10
CA SER A 276 -4.76 8.80 -30.19
C SER A 276 -3.56 8.50 -31.09
N GLY A 277 -3.34 7.23 -31.43
CA GLY A 277 -2.29 6.82 -32.36
C GLY A 277 -0.92 6.50 -31.76
N CYS A 278 -0.63 6.93 -30.52
CA CYS A 278 0.55 6.45 -29.80
C CYS A 278 0.39 4.97 -29.45
N MET A 279 1.29 4.12 -29.95
CA MET A 279 1.38 2.72 -29.53
C MET A 279 1.60 2.65 -28.01
N GLY A 280 0.75 1.92 -27.28
CA GLY A 280 1.03 1.55 -25.90
C GLY A 280 0.49 2.47 -24.79
N VAL A 281 -0.46 3.37 -25.06
CA VAL A 281 -1.12 4.14 -23.97
C VAL A 281 -2.05 3.24 -23.16
N LYS A 282 -1.64 2.87 -21.94
CA LYS A 282 -2.45 2.08 -21.02
C LYS A 282 -3.33 3.00 -20.18
N THR A 283 -4.65 2.81 -20.26
CA THR A 283 -5.60 3.57 -19.44
C THR A 283 -6.05 2.75 -18.24
N CYS A 284 -5.94 3.31 -17.03
CA CYS A 284 -6.47 2.73 -15.80
C CYS A 284 -7.35 3.76 -15.09
N THR A 285 -8.54 3.33 -14.68
CA THR A 285 -9.52 4.20 -14.02
C THR A 285 -9.82 3.69 -12.62
N TYR A 286 -9.76 4.58 -11.64
CA TYR A 286 -9.91 4.31 -10.22
C TYR A 286 -11.10 5.11 -9.67
N GLY A 287 -12.06 4.42 -9.05
CA GLY A 287 -13.17 5.05 -8.34
C GLY A 287 -12.90 5.12 -6.84
N ASP A 288 -13.10 6.28 -6.23
CA ASP A 288 -13.22 6.38 -4.78
C ASP A 288 -14.58 5.85 -4.36
N MET A 289 -14.60 4.61 -3.86
CA MET A 289 -15.84 3.90 -3.53
C MET A 289 -16.23 4.14 -2.08
N LYS A 290 -17.45 4.63 -1.85
CA LYS A 290 -18.12 4.48 -0.56
C LYS A 290 -18.89 3.16 -0.57
N LYS A 291 -18.64 2.30 0.42
CA LYS A 291 -19.23 0.96 0.53
C LYS A 291 -20.07 0.90 1.83
N PRO A 292 -21.33 1.36 1.81
CA PRO A 292 -22.20 1.26 2.97
C PRO A 292 -22.33 -0.19 3.44
N GLY A 293 -22.49 -0.44 4.74
CA GLY A 293 -22.63 -1.80 5.29
C GLY A 293 -21.36 -2.66 5.27
N ARG A 294 -20.20 -2.10 4.87
CA ARG A 294 -18.89 -2.74 5.07
C ARG A 294 -18.18 -2.11 6.26
N PRO A 295 -17.38 -2.89 7.02
CA PRO A 295 -16.47 -2.35 8.03
C PRO A 295 -15.66 -1.18 7.46
N ARG A 296 -15.77 -0.04 8.13
CA ARG A 296 -15.12 1.21 7.74
C ARG A 296 -13.69 1.15 8.25
N VAL A 297 -12.72 1.31 7.37
CA VAL A 297 -11.32 1.27 7.76
C VAL A 297 -10.54 2.45 7.25
N VAL A 298 -9.47 2.80 7.95
CA VAL A 298 -8.56 3.88 7.59
C VAL A 298 -7.13 3.34 7.45
N LEU A 299 -6.39 3.87 6.47
CA LEU A 299 -4.94 3.70 6.41
C LEU A 299 -4.29 4.93 7.01
N VAL A 300 -3.43 4.76 8.01
CA VAL A 300 -2.65 5.83 8.62
C VAL A 300 -1.20 5.66 8.20
N LYS A 301 -0.67 6.63 7.46
CA LYS A 301 0.73 6.75 7.08
C LYS A 301 1.39 7.76 8.01
N GLU A 302 2.13 7.27 9.00
CA GLU A 302 3.05 8.13 9.74
C GLU A 302 4.26 8.42 8.86
N ILE A 303 4.51 9.71 8.66
CA ILE A 303 5.51 10.24 7.75
C ILE A 303 6.49 11.11 8.51
N MET A 304 7.71 11.18 7.97
CA MET A 304 8.79 11.98 8.55
C MET A 304 8.38 13.45 8.77
N GLY A 305 8.55 13.92 10.01
CA GLY A 305 8.17 15.27 10.46
C GLY A 305 9.09 15.87 11.53
N GLN A 306 10.28 15.30 11.71
CA GLN A 306 11.18 15.64 12.82
C GLN A 306 12.00 16.92 12.60
N GLY A 307 12.00 17.47 11.39
CA GLY A 307 12.88 18.58 11.03
C GLY A 307 14.29 18.09 10.71
N ALA A 308 15.30 18.94 10.93
CA ALA A 308 16.64 18.76 10.35
C ALA A 308 16.54 18.54 8.83
N MET A 309 16.61 17.31 8.32
CA MET A 309 16.44 17.00 6.89
C MET A 309 15.16 16.21 6.56
N HIS A 310 14.41 15.78 7.58
CA HIS A 310 13.24 14.91 7.48
C HIS A 310 11.97 15.71 7.21
N GLU A 311 11.38 15.49 6.04
CA GLU A 311 10.20 16.23 5.60
C GLU A 311 9.46 15.44 4.51
N LYS A 312 8.17 15.73 4.35
CA LYS A 312 7.41 15.37 3.15
C LYS A 312 6.59 16.57 2.70
N LEU A 313 6.29 16.61 1.41
CA LEU A 313 5.35 17.59 0.87
C LEU A 313 4.02 16.90 0.60
N LEU A 314 2.96 17.56 1.02
CA LEU A 314 1.58 17.14 0.85
C LEU A 314 0.95 17.98 -0.25
N LEU A 315 0.24 17.31 -1.16
CA LEU A 315 -0.61 17.90 -2.20
C LEU A 315 0.12 18.93 -3.08
N PRO A 316 1.21 18.54 -3.79
CA PRO A 316 1.82 19.40 -4.80
C PRO A 316 0.86 19.75 -5.94
N ALA A 317 1.17 20.80 -6.69
CA ALA A 317 0.34 21.25 -7.82
C ALA A 317 0.34 20.22 -8.96
N GLU A 318 1.50 19.64 -9.26
CA GLU A 318 1.64 18.51 -10.17
C GLU A 318 1.78 17.21 -9.38
N PRO A 319 1.24 16.08 -9.88
CA PRO A 319 1.48 14.74 -9.35
C PRO A 319 2.97 14.50 -9.05
N ALA A 320 3.27 14.10 -7.81
CA ALA A 320 4.63 13.79 -7.36
C ALA A 320 5.62 14.97 -7.51
N GLY A 321 5.14 16.21 -7.62
CA GLY A 321 5.96 17.42 -7.74
C GLY A 321 6.33 18.06 -6.40
N VAL A 322 7.00 19.22 -6.48
CA VAL A 322 7.41 20.02 -5.32
C VAL A 322 6.62 21.31 -5.24
N GLU A 323 6.43 21.99 -6.37
CA GLU A 323 5.72 23.27 -6.41
C GLU A 323 4.27 23.15 -5.91
N GLY A 324 3.83 24.15 -5.12
CA GLY A 324 2.49 24.16 -4.51
C GLY A 324 2.31 23.25 -3.30
N GLY A 325 3.23 22.30 -3.07
CA GLY A 325 3.18 21.35 -1.96
C GLY A 325 3.31 22.02 -0.60
N ARG A 326 2.59 21.50 0.39
CA ARG A 326 2.67 21.95 1.79
C ARG A 326 3.63 21.06 2.56
N ARG A 327 4.59 21.69 3.24
CA ARG A 327 5.52 21.00 4.14
C ARG A 327 4.74 20.43 5.33
N ASN A 328 4.90 19.14 5.61
CA ASN A 328 4.24 18.44 6.70
C ASN A 328 4.52 19.10 8.06
N ILE A 329 5.76 19.53 8.28
CA ILE A 329 6.14 20.25 9.50
C ILE A 329 5.43 21.61 9.60
N ASP A 330 5.25 22.32 8.49
CA ASP A 330 4.64 23.66 8.51
C ASP A 330 3.13 23.63 8.77
N VAL A 331 2.47 22.50 8.48
CA VAL A 331 1.08 22.28 8.90
C VAL A 331 0.99 21.75 10.34
N GLY A 332 2.12 21.66 11.05
CA GLY A 332 2.21 21.29 12.45
C GLY A 332 2.26 19.78 12.70
N ASN A 333 2.63 18.98 11.69
CA ASN A 333 2.64 17.50 11.74
C ASN A 333 1.27 16.87 12.08
N VAL A 334 0.19 17.68 12.09
CA VAL A 334 -1.14 17.20 12.44
C VAL A 334 -1.70 16.29 11.35
N PRO A 335 -2.61 15.37 11.69
CA PRO A 335 -3.22 14.47 10.71
C PRO A 335 -3.91 15.20 9.55
N VAL A 336 -3.54 14.87 8.32
CA VAL A 336 -4.15 15.35 7.08
C VAL A 336 -4.77 14.16 6.33
N VAL A 337 -6.06 14.26 6.03
CA VAL A 337 -6.78 13.20 5.31
C VAL A 337 -6.73 13.43 3.81
N LEU A 338 -6.21 12.46 3.08
CA LEU A 338 -6.28 12.36 1.62
C LEU A 338 -7.26 11.26 1.22
N SER A 339 -7.93 11.44 0.09
CA SER A 339 -8.63 10.36 -0.59
C SER A 339 -7.64 9.31 -1.13
N PRO A 340 -8.06 8.04 -1.31
CA PRO A 340 -7.22 7.03 -1.94
C PRO A 340 -6.69 7.48 -3.30
N ASN A 341 -7.54 8.15 -4.08
CA ASN A 341 -7.13 8.67 -5.37
C ASN A 341 -6.15 9.85 -5.27
N GLU A 342 -6.24 10.77 -4.31
CA GLU A 342 -5.23 11.84 -4.13
C GLU A 342 -3.82 11.26 -3.90
N VAL A 343 -3.71 10.17 -3.13
CA VAL A 343 -2.42 9.50 -2.91
C VAL A 343 -1.93 8.81 -4.18
N ARG A 344 -2.80 8.04 -4.86
CA ARG A 344 -2.49 7.40 -6.16
C ARG A 344 -2.05 8.42 -7.20
N ASP A 345 -2.56 9.64 -7.12
CA ASP A 345 -2.28 10.72 -8.05
C ASP A 345 -1.04 11.54 -7.67
N GLY A 346 -0.18 11.04 -6.80
CA GLY A 346 1.06 11.72 -6.42
C GLY A 346 0.86 12.86 -5.43
N GLY A 347 -0.13 12.74 -4.54
CA GLY A 347 -0.38 13.70 -3.47
C GLY A 347 0.71 13.76 -2.39
N ILE A 348 1.74 12.93 -2.46
CA ILE A 348 2.89 12.94 -1.55
C ILE A 348 4.17 13.01 -2.37
N HIS A 349 5.06 13.93 -2.00
CA HIS A 349 6.43 13.97 -2.47
C HIS A 349 7.39 13.78 -1.30
N ALA A 350 8.25 12.78 -1.41
CA ALA A 350 9.18 12.38 -0.37
C ALA A 350 10.45 13.22 -0.40
N LEU A 351 10.89 13.74 0.74
CA LEU A 351 12.27 14.22 0.91
C LEU A 351 13.05 13.13 1.67
N THR A 352 13.90 13.52 2.61
CA THR A 352 14.80 12.62 3.33
C THR A 352 14.08 11.73 4.34
N CYS A 353 14.68 10.57 4.62
CA CYS A 353 14.29 9.59 5.62
C CYS A 353 15.54 9.22 6.44
N VAL A 354 15.35 8.58 7.59
CA VAL A 354 16.41 8.17 8.52
C VAL A 354 17.43 7.24 7.85
N GLY A 355 16.97 6.19 7.17
CA GLY A 355 17.81 5.16 6.55
C GLY A 355 17.32 4.72 5.15
N PRO A 356 18.22 4.44 4.19
CA PRO A 356 17.86 4.07 2.81
C PRO A 356 16.96 2.85 2.68
N ALA A 357 17.20 1.78 3.44
CA ALA A 357 16.47 0.52 3.38
C ALA A 357 15.01 0.67 3.79
N THR A 358 14.70 1.62 4.67
CA THR A 358 13.35 1.91 5.16
C THR A 358 12.68 3.09 4.46
N LYS A 359 13.37 3.73 3.51
CA LYS A 359 12.92 4.96 2.87
C LYS A 359 11.75 4.71 1.92
N GLU A 360 10.62 5.33 2.23
CA GLU A 360 9.52 5.44 1.27
C GLU A 360 9.78 6.67 0.38
N SER A 361 10.21 6.41 -0.85
CA SER A 361 10.40 7.42 -1.90
C SER A 361 9.07 7.97 -2.42
N THR A 362 9.09 9.04 -3.21
CA THR A 362 7.89 9.59 -3.85
C THR A 362 7.16 8.52 -4.67
N ARG A 363 7.93 7.67 -5.37
CA ARG A 363 7.40 6.52 -6.11
C ARG A 363 6.71 5.50 -5.20
N HIS A 364 7.17 5.29 -3.97
CA HIS A 364 6.54 4.37 -3.03
C HIS A 364 5.10 4.80 -2.75
N TYR A 365 4.89 6.07 -2.39
CA TYR A 365 3.55 6.61 -2.13
C TYR A 365 2.67 6.56 -3.38
N PHE A 366 3.22 6.85 -4.56
CA PHE A 366 2.51 6.72 -5.84
C PHE A 366 2.10 5.26 -6.14
N ARG A 367 2.82 4.30 -5.59
CA ARG A 367 2.61 2.85 -5.75
C ARG A 367 2.17 2.15 -4.46
N GLU A 368 1.63 2.89 -3.50
CA GLU A 368 1.40 2.44 -2.12
C GLU A 368 0.63 1.08 -2.06
N PRO A 369 1.30 -0.02 -1.68
CA PRO A 369 0.73 -1.35 -1.75
C PRO A 369 -0.50 -1.56 -0.87
N LEU A 370 -0.53 -1.01 0.36
CA LEU A 370 -1.69 -1.12 1.25
C LEU A 370 -2.89 -0.39 0.68
N LEU A 371 -2.69 0.82 0.18
CA LEU A 371 -3.75 1.62 -0.40
C LEU A 371 -4.41 0.87 -1.56
N ARG A 372 -3.60 0.32 -2.48
CA ARG A 372 -4.10 -0.41 -3.65
C ARG A 372 -4.98 -1.58 -3.22
N LEU A 373 -4.48 -2.42 -2.32
CA LEU A 373 -5.24 -3.56 -1.79
C LEU A 373 -6.52 -3.11 -1.07
N MET A 374 -6.41 -2.19 -0.12
CA MET A 374 -7.53 -1.76 0.72
C MET A 374 -8.64 -1.07 -0.07
N ALA A 375 -8.29 -0.28 -1.09
CA ALA A 375 -9.27 0.40 -1.93
C ALA A 375 -10.05 -0.58 -2.82
N GLU A 376 -9.40 -1.64 -3.29
CA GLU A 376 -9.97 -2.68 -4.17
C GLU A 376 -10.70 -3.78 -3.40
N ASP A 377 -10.42 -3.95 -2.10
CA ASP A 377 -10.98 -5.01 -1.27
C ASP A 377 -12.51 -4.94 -1.12
N GLU A 378 -13.22 -6.04 -1.35
CA GLU A 378 -14.69 -6.06 -1.33
C GLU A 378 -15.31 -6.16 0.07
N GLU A 379 -14.52 -6.55 1.07
CA GLU A 379 -15.00 -6.82 2.43
C GLU A 379 -14.90 -5.60 3.34
N ILE A 380 -14.05 -4.62 3.01
CA ILE A 380 -13.87 -3.39 3.78
C ILE A 380 -14.21 -2.13 2.96
N GLY A 381 -14.56 -1.05 3.65
CA GLY A 381 -14.72 0.29 3.09
C GLY A 381 -13.61 1.21 3.53
N LEU A 382 -12.60 1.43 2.67
CA LEU A 382 -11.54 2.41 2.92
C LEU A 382 -12.12 3.83 2.94
N VAL A 383 -12.12 4.48 4.11
CA VAL A 383 -12.76 5.80 4.29
C VAL A 383 -11.88 6.96 3.85
N GLY A 384 -10.56 6.78 3.92
CA GLY A 384 -9.51 7.75 3.59
C GLY A 384 -8.13 7.24 3.99
N VAL A 385 -7.09 8.00 3.64
CA VAL A 385 -5.71 7.79 4.03
C VAL A 385 -5.26 8.98 4.86
N VAL A 386 -4.83 8.76 6.09
CA VAL A 386 -4.43 9.80 7.02
C VAL A 386 -2.91 9.88 7.04
N PHE A 387 -2.36 11.03 6.67
CA PHE A 387 -0.94 11.32 6.81
C PHE A 387 -0.72 12.08 8.11
N ILE A 388 0.13 11.57 9.00
CA ILE A 388 0.47 12.21 10.26
C ILE A 388 1.99 12.35 10.34
N GLY A 389 2.48 13.51 10.77
CA GLY A 389 3.91 13.70 10.95
C GLY A 389 4.43 13.09 12.25
N SER A 390 5.73 12.79 12.29
CA SER A 390 6.46 12.42 13.51
C SER A 390 7.31 13.60 14.02
N PRO A 391 6.83 14.44 14.96
CA PRO A 391 7.59 15.58 15.47
C PRO A 391 8.87 15.15 16.19
N GLN A 392 9.85 16.04 16.32
CA GLN A 392 11.04 15.74 17.12
C GLN A 392 10.77 15.88 18.62
N VAL A 393 9.92 16.84 19.01
CA VAL A 393 9.65 17.20 20.41
C VAL A 393 8.57 16.28 20.99
N ASN A 394 8.85 15.64 22.12
CA ASN A 394 7.95 14.65 22.75
C ASN A 394 6.54 15.18 23.03
N ASP A 395 6.40 16.39 23.55
CA ASP A 395 5.08 16.98 23.84
C ASP A 395 4.25 17.16 22.55
N GLU A 396 4.91 17.44 21.42
CA GLU A 396 4.25 17.52 20.11
C GLU A 396 3.82 16.12 19.64
N LYS A 397 4.61 15.07 19.88
CA LYS A 397 4.25 13.67 19.55
C LYS A 397 2.93 13.27 20.19
N SER A 398 2.78 13.54 21.49
CA SER A 398 1.56 13.26 22.23
C SER A 398 0.38 14.11 21.72
N PHE A 399 0.62 15.38 21.39
CA PHE A 399 -0.42 16.24 20.83
C PHE A 399 -0.92 15.73 19.46
N VAL A 400 -0.03 15.46 18.50
CA VAL A 400 -0.42 15.02 17.16
C VAL A 400 -1.11 13.66 17.18
N SER A 401 -0.63 12.72 18.00
CA SER A 401 -1.24 11.40 18.16
C SER A 401 -2.62 11.50 18.81
N ALA A 402 -2.80 12.39 19.79
CA ALA A 402 -4.13 12.64 20.37
C ALA A 402 -5.10 13.28 19.36
N ARG A 403 -4.61 14.13 18.44
CA ARG A 403 -5.42 14.63 17.30
C ARG A 403 -5.81 13.52 16.34
N LEU A 404 -4.91 12.56 16.07
CA LEU A 404 -5.22 11.38 15.26
C LEU A 404 -6.33 10.55 15.88
N GLY A 405 -6.23 10.25 17.18
CA GLY A 405 -7.28 9.55 17.90
C GLY A 405 -8.64 10.25 17.77
N ALA A 406 -8.69 11.57 18.01
CA ALA A 406 -9.92 12.36 17.88
C ALA A 406 -10.47 12.38 16.44
N LEU A 407 -9.60 12.43 15.44
CA LEU A 407 -9.99 12.34 14.03
C LEU A 407 -10.59 10.97 13.71
N VAL A 408 -9.94 9.90 14.15
CA VAL A 408 -10.39 8.52 13.91
C VAL A 408 -11.72 8.24 14.58
N GLU A 409 -11.92 8.73 15.81
CA GLU A 409 -13.22 8.71 16.50
C GLU A 409 -14.31 9.44 15.71
N ALA A 410 -14.00 10.64 15.19
CA ALA A 410 -14.94 11.43 14.39
C ALA A 410 -15.26 10.78 13.03
N LEU A 411 -14.33 10.00 12.47
CA LEU A 411 -14.54 9.25 11.23
C LEU A 411 -15.40 8.00 11.41
N ASP A 412 -15.61 7.55 12.66
CA ASP A 412 -16.42 6.38 13.02
C ASP A 412 -15.98 5.15 12.22
N VAL A 413 -14.77 4.65 12.50
CA VAL A 413 -14.14 3.52 11.79
C VAL A 413 -14.01 2.31 12.71
N ASP A 414 -14.12 1.12 12.12
CA ASP A 414 -14.02 -0.17 12.81
C ASP A 414 -12.57 -0.65 12.90
N GLY A 415 -11.72 -0.24 11.96
CA GLY A 415 -10.33 -0.68 11.88
C GLY A 415 -9.36 0.35 11.31
N ALA A 416 -8.08 0.22 11.69
CA ALA A 416 -6.99 1.04 11.19
C ALA A 416 -5.74 0.20 10.93
N ILE A 417 -5.03 0.50 9.84
CA ILE A 417 -3.65 0.07 9.65
C ILE A 417 -2.76 1.29 9.82
N VAL A 418 -1.82 1.24 10.75
CA VAL A 418 -0.85 2.30 11.00
C VAL A 418 0.50 1.84 10.46
N THR A 419 1.14 2.65 9.62
CA THR A 419 2.50 2.39 9.14
C THR A 419 3.43 3.53 9.52
N THR A 420 4.71 3.24 9.74
CA THR A 420 5.75 4.28 9.87
C THR A 420 6.97 3.89 9.04
N GLU A 421 7.54 4.85 8.32
CA GLU A 421 8.87 4.69 7.69
C GLU A 421 9.98 5.01 8.70
N GLY A 422 11.21 4.56 8.42
CA GLY A 422 12.32 4.70 9.37
C GLY A 422 12.15 3.85 10.63
N PHE A 423 12.91 4.19 11.67
CA PHE A 423 12.96 3.47 12.94
C PHE A 423 13.54 4.36 14.05
N GLY A 424 13.52 3.87 15.29
CA GLY A 424 14.12 4.58 16.42
C GLY A 424 13.17 5.62 17.01
N ASN A 425 13.52 6.90 16.97
CA ASN A 425 12.73 7.96 17.63
C ASN A 425 11.27 8.04 17.12
N ASN A 426 11.03 7.73 15.84
CA ASN A 426 9.67 7.70 15.27
C ASN A 426 8.80 6.57 15.84
N HIS A 427 9.40 5.51 16.40
CA HIS A 427 8.62 4.43 16.99
C HIS A 427 7.83 4.86 18.23
N ILE A 428 8.20 5.99 18.85
CA ILE A 428 7.45 6.60 19.95
C ILE A 428 6.11 7.13 19.42
N ASP A 429 6.12 7.89 18.32
CA ASP A 429 4.90 8.40 17.67
C ASP A 429 4.02 7.26 17.16
N PHE A 430 4.65 6.26 16.55
CA PHE A 430 3.97 5.08 16.03
C PHE A 430 3.24 4.31 17.13
N ALA A 431 3.91 4.07 18.27
CA ALA A 431 3.30 3.41 19.42
C ALA A 431 2.15 4.23 20.01
N GLU A 432 2.36 5.54 20.21
CA GLU A 432 1.33 6.45 20.73
C GLU A 432 0.13 6.55 19.78
N SER A 433 0.35 6.61 18.46
CA SER A 433 -0.71 6.62 17.45
C SER A 433 -1.58 5.36 17.52
N ILE A 434 -0.94 4.18 17.66
CA ILE A 434 -1.65 2.91 17.85
C ILE A 434 -2.43 2.90 19.18
N GLU A 435 -1.88 3.47 20.24
CA GLU A 435 -2.56 3.60 21.54
C GLU A 435 -3.79 4.50 21.45
N GLN A 436 -3.63 5.68 20.86
CA GLN A 436 -4.71 6.67 20.70
C GLN A 436 -5.87 6.10 19.89
N ILE A 437 -5.58 5.36 18.81
CA ILE A 437 -6.63 4.71 18.03
C ILE A 437 -7.26 3.56 18.82
N GLY A 438 -6.45 2.66 19.37
CA GLY A 438 -6.95 1.47 20.06
C GLY A 438 -7.73 1.78 21.35
N ALA A 439 -7.38 2.84 22.06
CA ALA A 439 -8.10 3.31 23.25
C ALA A 439 -9.57 3.70 22.97
N ARG A 440 -9.93 3.90 21.70
CA ARG A 440 -11.29 4.20 21.23
C ARG A 440 -12.06 2.96 20.78
N GLY A 441 -11.51 1.77 21.01
CA GLY A 441 -12.14 0.50 20.64
C GLY A 441 -12.00 0.12 19.17
N VAL A 442 -11.16 0.83 18.41
CA VAL A 442 -10.88 0.54 16.99
C VAL A 442 -9.85 -0.58 16.88
N SER A 443 -10.06 -1.54 15.97
CA SER A 443 -9.08 -2.61 15.71
C SER A 443 -7.85 -2.05 14.98
N VAL A 444 -6.66 -2.16 15.57
CA VAL A 444 -5.42 -1.62 14.97
C VAL A 444 -4.43 -2.71 14.62
N VAL A 445 -3.82 -2.57 13.44
CA VAL A 445 -2.62 -3.32 13.03
C VAL A 445 -1.50 -2.32 12.74
N GLY A 446 -0.36 -2.49 13.39
CA GLY A 446 0.85 -1.72 13.12
C GLY A 446 1.73 -2.40 12.06
N VAL A 447 2.38 -1.61 11.22
CA VAL A 447 3.33 -2.08 10.20
C VAL A 447 4.60 -1.22 10.24
N SER A 448 5.73 -1.83 10.56
CA SER A 448 7.00 -1.09 10.68
C SER A 448 8.19 -2.02 10.48
N PHE A 449 9.33 -1.42 10.15
CA PHE A 449 10.63 -2.06 10.32
C PHE A 449 10.99 -2.04 11.81
N SER A 450 11.12 -3.21 12.43
CA SER A 450 11.23 -3.37 13.89
C SER A 450 12.10 -4.56 14.30
N ALA A 451 13.07 -4.90 13.44
CA ALA A 451 13.94 -6.07 13.61
C ALA A 451 15.08 -5.84 14.62
N CYS A 452 16.26 -6.42 14.40
CA CYS A 452 17.39 -6.32 15.34
C CYS A 452 17.85 -4.86 15.51
N GLN A 453 18.05 -4.16 14.41
CA GLN A 453 18.26 -2.72 14.37
C GLN A 453 16.91 -2.05 14.20
N GLY A 454 16.59 -1.07 15.04
CA GLY A 454 15.24 -0.51 15.09
C GLY A 454 14.25 -1.33 15.91
N GLN A 455 14.72 -2.21 16.80
CA GLN A 455 13.84 -2.94 17.73
C GLN A 455 12.92 -1.96 18.49
N LEU A 456 11.63 -2.29 18.57
CA LEU A 456 10.68 -1.55 19.38
C LEU A 456 11.08 -1.60 20.85
N VAL A 457 11.55 -0.47 21.37
CA VAL A 457 11.85 -0.25 22.81
C VAL A 457 10.67 0.36 23.56
N VAL A 458 9.61 0.72 22.84
CA VAL A 458 8.34 1.21 23.34
C VAL A 458 7.22 0.27 22.92
N GLY A 459 6.17 0.20 23.72
CA GLY A 459 5.01 -0.65 23.45
C GLY A 459 3.88 -0.39 24.42
N ASN A 460 2.66 -0.72 24.00
CA ASN A 460 1.45 -0.60 24.79
C ASN A 460 0.53 -1.81 24.55
N ARG A 461 -0.64 -1.81 25.18
CA ARG A 461 -1.57 -2.95 25.13
C ARG A 461 -2.29 -3.12 23.80
N THR A 462 -2.31 -2.10 22.94
CA THR A 462 -3.00 -2.13 21.63
C THR A 462 -2.03 -2.44 20.48
N MET A 463 -0.74 -2.56 20.76
CA MET A 463 0.30 -3.08 19.84
C MET A 463 0.39 -4.61 19.86
N ASP A 464 -0.75 -5.29 19.92
CA ASP A 464 -0.90 -6.74 19.95
C ASP A 464 -0.96 -7.38 18.54
N ALA A 465 -1.06 -6.56 17.48
CA ALA A 465 -1.07 -7.01 16.09
C ALA A 465 -0.09 -6.18 15.25
N MET A 466 1.02 -6.81 14.85
CA MET A 466 2.17 -6.13 14.25
C MET A 466 2.70 -6.88 13.03
N ILE A 467 3.03 -6.14 11.97
CA ILE A 467 3.68 -6.64 10.75
C ILE A 467 5.09 -6.07 10.69
N GLU A 468 6.07 -6.97 10.68
CA GLU A 468 7.47 -6.66 10.46
C GLU A 468 7.78 -6.50 8.96
N LEU A 469 8.56 -5.47 8.63
CA LEU A 469 8.97 -5.13 7.26
C LEU A 469 10.40 -5.56 6.91
N ASN A 470 11.24 -5.90 7.88
CA ASN A 470 12.62 -6.29 7.63
C ASN A 470 12.72 -7.44 6.60
N LYS A 471 13.54 -7.22 5.58
CA LYS A 471 13.91 -8.23 4.57
C LYS A 471 15.40 -8.57 4.60
N ASN A 472 16.16 -7.89 5.47
CA ASN A 472 17.57 -8.17 5.66
C ASN A 472 17.77 -9.41 6.57
N PRO A 473 18.59 -10.41 6.19
CA PRO A 473 18.79 -11.62 7.01
C PRO A 473 19.35 -11.37 8.41
N GLU A 474 20.08 -10.26 8.61
CA GLU A 474 20.65 -9.89 9.91
C GLU A 474 19.70 -9.03 10.75
N GLY A 475 18.56 -8.62 10.19
CA GLY A 475 17.61 -7.72 10.85
C GLY A 475 18.13 -6.28 10.95
N ARG A 476 18.96 -5.84 10.00
CA ARG A 476 19.69 -4.55 10.04
C ARG A 476 19.27 -3.60 8.93
N GLU A 477 19.55 -2.31 9.16
CA GLU A 477 19.52 -1.29 8.11
C GLU A 477 20.74 -1.52 7.21
N SER A 478 20.50 -1.80 5.93
CA SER A 478 21.53 -2.27 4.99
C SER A 478 22.12 -1.18 4.10
N GLU A 479 21.60 0.05 4.20
CA GLU A 479 21.88 1.17 3.31
C GLU A 479 21.52 0.90 1.83
N ILE A 480 20.83 -0.21 1.54
CA ILE A 480 20.31 -0.54 0.21
C ILE A 480 18.92 0.05 0.08
N LEU A 481 18.76 1.01 -0.81
CA LEU A 481 17.50 1.75 -0.99
C LEU A 481 16.30 0.80 -1.14
N GLY A 482 15.32 1.00 -0.26
CA GLY A 482 14.01 0.36 -0.32
C GLY A 482 13.97 -1.12 0.09
N GLU A 483 15.09 -1.73 0.51
CA GLU A 483 15.18 -3.16 0.82
C GLU A 483 14.11 -3.61 1.82
N SER A 484 13.93 -2.85 2.90
CA SER A 484 13.02 -3.14 4.02
C SER A 484 11.76 -2.27 4.02
N THR A 485 11.38 -1.70 2.86
CA THR A 485 10.10 -0.98 2.73
C THR A 485 8.91 -1.93 2.58
N LEU A 486 7.71 -1.41 2.84
CA LEU A 486 6.46 -2.15 2.70
C LEU A 486 6.27 -2.66 1.26
N CYS A 487 5.99 -3.95 1.13
CA CYS A 487 5.74 -4.62 -0.14
C CYS A 487 4.36 -5.26 -0.19
N LEU A 488 3.98 -5.78 -1.35
CA LEU A 488 2.65 -6.36 -1.55
C LEU A 488 2.40 -7.56 -0.63
N GLU A 489 3.41 -8.39 -0.39
CA GLU A 489 3.33 -9.50 0.55
C GLU A 489 3.01 -9.03 1.99
N ASP A 490 3.64 -7.94 2.45
CA ASP A 490 3.42 -7.38 3.78
C ASP A 490 2.02 -6.75 3.88
N ALA A 491 1.61 -6.03 2.83
CA ALA A 491 0.30 -5.41 2.73
C ALA A 491 -0.84 -6.43 2.81
N ARG A 492 -0.67 -7.59 2.13
CA ARG A 492 -1.61 -8.72 2.21
C ARG A 492 -1.70 -9.26 3.64
N ARG A 493 -0.55 -9.48 4.31
CA ARG A 493 -0.52 -9.92 5.71
C ARG A 493 -1.20 -8.91 6.64
N ALA A 494 -0.92 -7.62 6.48
CA ALA A 494 -1.50 -6.55 7.28
C ALA A 494 -3.03 -6.48 7.12
N LEU A 495 -3.52 -6.54 5.87
CA LEU A 495 -4.96 -6.51 5.60
C LEU A 495 -5.67 -7.76 6.14
N LEU A 496 -5.10 -8.96 5.97
CA LEU A 496 -5.64 -10.18 6.56
C LEU A 496 -5.68 -10.08 8.08
N MET A 497 -4.58 -9.64 8.71
CA MET A 497 -4.49 -9.50 10.16
C MET A 497 -5.53 -8.51 10.70
N LEU A 498 -5.78 -7.40 9.99
CA LEU A 498 -6.83 -6.44 10.38
C LEU A 498 -8.21 -7.09 10.33
N LYS A 499 -8.53 -7.83 9.26
CA LYS A 499 -9.81 -8.55 9.14
C LYS A 499 -9.99 -9.59 10.24
N THR A 500 -8.95 -10.37 10.52
CA THR A 500 -8.92 -11.35 11.63
C THR A 500 -9.22 -10.68 12.96
N LYS A 501 -8.56 -9.54 13.24
CA LYS A 501 -8.75 -8.78 14.47
C LYS A 501 -10.16 -8.21 14.60
N MET A 502 -10.69 -7.58 13.54
CA MET A 502 -12.07 -7.07 13.51
C MET A 502 -13.11 -8.18 13.69
N ALA A 503 -12.82 -9.39 13.22
CA ALA A 503 -13.67 -10.57 13.42
C ALA A 503 -13.59 -11.15 14.85
N GLY A 504 -12.78 -10.57 15.75
CA GLY A 504 -12.58 -11.07 17.12
C GLY A 504 -11.80 -12.38 17.19
N ILE A 505 -11.10 -12.76 16.12
CA ILE A 505 -10.27 -13.97 16.09
C ILE A 505 -8.94 -13.63 16.80
N PRO A 506 -8.52 -14.43 17.80
CA PRO A 506 -7.27 -14.18 18.51
C PRO A 506 -6.05 -14.18 17.59
N ILE A 507 -5.13 -13.24 17.83
CA ILE A 507 -3.81 -13.18 17.21
C ILE A 507 -2.78 -13.67 18.25
N GLU A 508 -1.91 -14.58 17.83
CA GLU A 508 -0.87 -15.09 18.73
C GLU A 508 0.14 -13.98 19.09
N PRO A 509 0.60 -13.92 20.35
CA PRO A 509 1.61 -12.95 20.75
C PRO A 509 2.91 -13.11 19.96
N ALA A 510 3.52 -11.98 19.58
CA ALA A 510 4.82 -11.99 18.93
C ALA A 510 5.93 -12.50 19.87
N ASN A 511 6.98 -13.05 19.28
CA ASN A 511 8.21 -13.38 20.00
C ASN A 511 8.84 -12.10 20.59
N ARG A 512 9.51 -12.23 21.75
CA ARG A 512 10.24 -11.10 22.38
C ARG A 512 11.40 -10.56 21.53
N ARG A 513 11.88 -11.35 20.58
CA ARG A 513 12.94 -10.98 19.65
C ARG A 513 12.48 -11.29 18.24
N TRP A 514 12.94 -10.48 17.30
CA TRP A 514 12.73 -10.73 15.90
C TRP A 514 13.29 -12.09 15.48
N THR A 515 12.54 -12.80 14.65
CA THR A 515 12.93 -14.06 14.02
C THR A 515 12.24 -14.18 12.66
N GLN A 516 13.01 -14.44 11.61
CA GLN A 516 12.49 -14.61 10.24
C GLN A 516 11.40 -15.69 10.15
N SER A 517 11.46 -16.74 10.98
CA SER A 517 10.49 -17.84 10.98
C SER A 517 9.04 -17.42 11.22
N VAL A 518 8.80 -16.37 12.02
CA VAL A 518 7.45 -15.84 12.27
C VAL A 518 6.88 -15.20 11.01
N ILE A 519 7.69 -14.41 10.31
CA ILE A 519 7.31 -13.76 9.05
C ILE A 519 7.01 -14.84 8.00
N ASP A 520 7.89 -15.84 7.87
CA ASP A 520 7.73 -16.92 6.91
C ASP A 520 6.47 -17.76 7.18
N ALA A 521 6.15 -18.00 8.46
CA ALA A 521 4.93 -18.70 8.85
C ALA A 521 3.69 -17.88 8.49
N ASN A 522 3.65 -16.60 8.87
CA ASN A 522 2.54 -15.70 8.56
C ASN A 522 2.36 -15.53 7.04
N GLN A 523 3.46 -15.51 6.27
CA GLN A 523 3.40 -15.37 4.82
C GLN A 523 2.75 -16.57 4.12
N ARG A 524 2.79 -17.77 4.72
CA ARG A 524 2.11 -18.95 4.18
C ARG A 524 0.59 -18.87 4.30
N LEU A 525 0.07 -18.03 5.21
CA LEU A 525 -1.37 -17.89 5.46
C LEU A 525 -2.09 -17.01 4.41
N VAL A 526 -1.35 -16.25 3.60
CA VAL A 526 -1.92 -15.23 2.71
C VAL A 526 -1.67 -15.54 1.22
N ARG A 527 -1.50 -16.83 0.90
CA ARG A 527 -1.24 -17.32 -0.46
C ARG A 527 -2.52 -17.47 -1.28
#